data_AF-A0A2V9C6N0-F1
#
_entry.id   AF-A0A2V9C6N0-F1
#
_cell.length_a   1.000
_cell.length_b   1.000
_cell.length_c   1.000
_cell.angle_alpha   90.00
_cell.angle_beta   90.00
_cell.angle_gamma   90.00
#
_symmetry.space_group_name_H-M   'P 1'
#
loop_
_entity.id
_entity.type
_entity.pdbx_description
1 polymer ?
#
loop_
_entity_poly.entity_id
_entity_poly.type
_entity_poly.pdbx_seq_one_letter_code
_entity_poly.pdbx_strand_id
1 'polypeptide(L)'
;MRASQRRPLDPTLRSIESQEFENSLREKIVGQEEGIRALVDLYQVFCAGMCPSGRPVGNLLFLGPTGSGKTRIVEAAAEILFGDPRAVIKVDCAEFQHSHEIAKLIGSPPGYLGHRETHPLITQEELGKYHTEQLKLSFLLFDEIEKASDALWQLLRQVQLEQILEIELSMVQRRVLDTAKGQFLFRVTPAARDFLLREGTDLKYGARHLKRAIERHIVYPLANLLATSQVHLGDLLCIDWDEREQKLVFDKEGEGAVLPIAPPAAAAAAGAQSAKATGGKPAEAPPAVAAREAKAPITVPLAPLPAPSGRRKNES
;
A
#
# COMPACT_ATOMS: atom_id res chain seq x y z
N MET A 1 -26.99 19.06 37.77
CA MET A 1 -25.74 18.73 37.05
C MET A 1 -25.26 17.36 37.51
N ARG A 2 -25.46 16.30 36.71
CA ARG A 2 -24.94 14.96 37.05
C ARG A 2 -23.45 14.94 36.72
N ALA A 3 -22.61 14.75 37.73
CA ALA A 3 -21.18 14.57 37.56
C ALA A 3 -20.95 13.36 36.65
N SER A 4 -20.28 13.58 35.52
CA SER A 4 -19.80 12.51 34.64
C SER A 4 -18.83 11.64 35.45
N GLN A 5 -19.31 10.47 35.91
CA GLN A 5 -18.45 9.48 36.56
C GLN A 5 -17.49 8.92 35.52
N ARG A 6 -16.22 9.30 35.61
CA ARG A 6 -15.16 8.76 34.77
C ARG A 6 -14.94 7.29 35.14
N ARG A 7 -15.41 6.37 34.30
CA ARG A 7 -15.11 4.95 34.42
C ARG A 7 -13.68 4.70 33.91
N PRO A 8 -12.78 4.12 34.70
CA PRO A 8 -11.45 3.75 34.21
C PRO A 8 -11.61 2.68 33.12
N LEU A 9 -10.97 2.92 31.98
CA LEU A 9 -10.86 1.96 30.89
C LEU A 9 -9.50 1.28 31.00
N ASP A 10 -9.46 -0.03 30.85
CA ASP A 10 -8.23 -0.81 30.86
C ASP A 10 -7.85 -1.18 29.40
N PRO A 11 -6.77 -0.60 28.85
CA PRO A 11 -6.33 -0.89 27.49
C PRO A 11 -5.61 -2.24 27.36
N THR A 12 -5.34 -2.94 28.46
CA THR A 12 -4.63 -4.24 28.44
C THR A 12 -5.56 -5.43 28.18
N LEU A 13 -6.87 -5.22 28.26
CA LEU A 13 -7.86 -6.27 28.00
C LEU A 13 -7.95 -6.58 26.50
N ARG A 14 -7.85 -7.88 26.19
CA ARG A 14 -8.01 -8.42 24.82
C ARG A 14 -9.45 -8.84 24.56
N SER A 15 -9.86 -8.80 23.29
CA SER A 15 -11.16 -9.33 22.88
C SER A 15 -11.24 -10.85 23.11
N ILE A 16 -12.44 -11.42 23.22
CA ILE A 16 -12.64 -12.86 23.40
C ILE A 16 -12.02 -13.63 22.23
N GLU A 17 -12.30 -13.19 21.00
CA GLU A 17 -11.74 -13.77 19.78
C GLU A 17 -10.20 -13.74 19.77
N SER A 18 -9.60 -12.62 20.20
CA SER A 18 -8.14 -12.49 20.29
C SER A 18 -7.54 -13.40 21.36
N GLN A 19 -8.24 -13.63 22.48
CA GLN A 19 -7.80 -14.55 23.53
C GLN A 19 -7.89 -16.01 23.08
N GLU A 20 -8.99 -16.39 22.41
CA GLU A 20 -9.15 -17.73 21.82
C GLU A 20 -8.06 -18.01 20.77
N PHE A 21 -7.79 -17.02 19.92
CA PHE A 21 -6.71 -17.08 18.93
C PHE A 21 -5.33 -17.23 19.59
N GLU A 22 -5.05 -16.45 20.63
CA GLU A 22 -3.79 -16.54 21.39
C GLU A 22 -3.61 -17.91 22.05
N ASN A 23 -4.65 -18.43 22.71
CA ASN A 23 -4.60 -19.73 23.37
C ASN A 23 -4.35 -20.85 22.35
N SER A 24 -5.05 -20.81 21.21
CA SER A 24 -4.87 -21.77 20.12
C SER A 24 -3.45 -21.75 19.53
N LEU A 25 -2.83 -20.57 19.44
CA LEU A 25 -1.43 -20.42 19.03
C LEU A 25 -0.46 -21.02 20.06
N ARG A 26 -0.68 -20.74 21.35
CA ARG A 26 0.15 -21.25 22.46
C ARG A 26 0.09 -22.78 22.58
N GLU A 27 -1.05 -23.40 22.23
CA GLU A 27 -1.16 -24.86 22.20
C GLU A 27 -0.35 -25.50 21.06
N LYS A 28 -0.23 -24.81 19.92
CA LYS A 28 0.46 -25.31 18.72
C LYS A 28 1.94 -24.95 18.66
N ILE A 29 2.37 -23.89 19.36
CA ILE A 29 3.73 -23.33 19.28
C ILE A 29 4.36 -23.35 20.67
N VAL A 30 5.51 -24.02 20.79
CA VAL A 30 6.29 -24.03 22.03
C VAL A 30 7.30 -22.88 22.01
N GLY A 31 7.14 -21.93 22.92
CA GLY A 31 7.99 -20.74 23.03
C GLY A 31 7.58 -19.62 22.08
N GLN A 32 8.52 -18.72 21.74
CA GLN A 32 8.30 -17.58 20.83
C GLN A 32 7.20 -16.59 21.30
N GLU A 33 7.10 -16.37 22.61
CA GLU A 33 6.07 -15.51 23.23
C GLU A 33 5.98 -14.11 22.61
N GLU A 34 7.13 -13.50 22.29
CA GLU A 34 7.15 -12.17 21.65
C GLU A 34 6.53 -12.19 20.25
N GLY A 35 6.79 -13.25 19.48
CA GLY A 35 6.25 -13.40 18.14
C GLY A 35 4.75 -13.68 18.15
N ILE A 36 4.29 -14.53 19.06
CA ILE A 36 2.86 -14.80 19.27
C ILE A 36 2.15 -13.51 19.69
N ARG A 37 2.71 -12.79 20.68
CA ARG A 37 2.13 -11.54 21.18
C ARG A 37 1.97 -10.50 20.07
N ALA A 38 3.01 -10.30 19.24
CA ALA A 38 2.97 -9.35 18.13
C ALA A 38 1.89 -9.70 17.10
N LEU A 39 1.68 -10.99 16.81
CA LEU A 39 0.65 -11.45 15.87
C LEU A 39 -0.76 -11.27 16.45
N VAL A 40 -0.94 -11.56 17.75
CA VAL A 40 -2.21 -11.35 18.46
C VAL A 40 -2.57 -9.86 18.53
N ASP A 41 -1.59 -8.98 18.77
CA ASP A 41 -1.82 -7.53 18.80
C ASP A 41 -2.29 -7.01 17.43
N LEU A 42 -1.69 -7.50 16.32
CA LEU A 42 -2.17 -7.18 14.97
C LEU A 42 -3.57 -7.71 14.68
N TYR A 43 -3.86 -8.94 15.11
CA TYR A 43 -5.19 -9.54 14.95
C TYR A 43 -6.25 -8.74 15.73
N GLN A 44 -5.94 -8.26 16.93
CA GLN A 44 -6.85 -7.40 17.70
C GLN A 44 -7.12 -6.06 17.00
N VAL A 45 -6.10 -5.44 16.39
CA VAL A 45 -6.27 -4.23 15.58
C VAL A 45 -7.17 -4.49 14.36
N PHE A 46 -7.02 -5.67 13.74
CA PHE A 46 -7.89 -6.10 12.64
C PHE A 46 -9.34 -6.29 13.08
N CYS A 47 -9.60 -7.03 14.17
CA CYS A 47 -10.95 -7.21 14.70
C CYS A 47 -11.61 -5.87 15.09
N ALA A 48 -10.82 -4.89 15.55
CA ALA A 48 -11.29 -3.55 15.85
C ALA A 48 -11.60 -2.70 14.60
N GLY A 49 -11.28 -3.18 13.40
CA GLY A 49 -11.46 -2.45 12.14
C GLY A 49 -10.57 -1.21 12.02
N MET A 50 -9.50 -1.11 12.82
CA MET A 50 -8.59 0.04 12.84
C MET A 50 -7.44 -0.11 11.84
N CYS A 51 -7.68 -0.83 10.73
CA CYS A 51 -6.69 -1.04 9.69
C CYS A 51 -6.57 0.19 8.77
N PRO A 52 -5.35 0.63 8.42
CA PRO A 52 -5.15 1.71 7.47
C PRO A 52 -5.63 1.31 6.06
N SER A 53 -6.34 2.21 5.37
CA SER A 53 -6.79 1.99 3.99
C SER A 53 -5.62 1.95 3.02
N GLY A 54 -5.59 0.95 2.14
CA GLY A 54 -4.55 0.81 1.10
C GLY A 54 -3.21 0.29 1.62
N ARG A 55 -3.16 -0.26 2.85
CA ARG A 55 -1.93 -0.79 3.44
C ARG A 55 -2.14 -2.15 4.10
N PRO A 56 -1.07 -2.94 4.28
CA PRO A 56 -1.11 -4.15 5.07
C PRO A 56 -1.51 -3.84 6.52
N VAL A 57 -2.24 -4.77 7.15
CA VAL A 57 -2.64 -4.68 8.57
C VAL A 57 -1.44 -4.55 9.49
N GLY A 58 -0.34 -5.24 9.16
CA GLY A 58 0.94 -5.10 9.82
C GLY A 58 2.03 -5.87 9.11
N ASN A 59 3.27 -5.42 9.32
CA ASN A 59 4.47 -6.06 8.81
C ASN A 59 5.29 -6.54 10.02
N LEU A 60 5.63 -7.82 10.05
CA LEU A 60 6.45 -8.41 11.11
C LEU A 60 7.74 -8.97 10.51
N LEU A 61 8.85 -8.77 11.22
CA LEU A 61 10.14 -9.38 10.89
C LEU A 61 10.56 -10.29 12.05
N PHE A 62 10.47 -11.60 11.83
CA PHE A 62 10.92 -12.58 12.81
C PHE A 62 12.41 -12.85 12.61
N LEU A 63 13.22 -12.61 13.65
CA LEU A 63 14.66 -12.83 13.64
C LEU A 63 15.04 -13.97 14.60
N GLY A 64 15.97 -14.82 14.19
CA GLY A 64 16.45 -15.93 15.01
C GLY A 64 17.15 -17.02 14.20
N PRO A 65 17.79 -18.01 14.84
CA PRO A 65 18.48 -19.10 14.15
C PRO A 65 17.54 -19.95 13.28
N THR A 66 18.05 -20.56 12.23
CA THR A 66 17.26 -21.47 11.37
C THR A 66 16.67 -22.61 12.19
N GLY A 67 15.47 -23.06 11.82
CA GLY A 67 14.77 -24.12 12.55
C GLY A 67 14.12 -23.71 13.88
N SER A 68 14.19 -22.44 14.30
CA SER A 68 13.58 -21.95 15.54
C SER A 68 12.04 -21.83 15.52
N GLY A 69 11.40 -22.23 14.42
CA GLY A 69 9.93 -22.20 14.27
C GLY A 69 9.34 -20.86 13.81
N LYS A 70 10.12 -19.91 13.29
CA LYS A 70 9.61 -18.60 12.80
C LYS A 70 8.51 -18.76 11.75
N THR A 71 8.77 -19.57 10.72
CA THR A 71 7.81 -19.92 9.66
C THR A 71 6.56 -20.58 10.23
N ARG A 72 6.74 -21.44 11.25
CA ARG A 72 5.66 -22.19 11.88
C ARG A 72 4.64 -21.29 12.59
N ILE A 73 5.06 -20.14 13.12
CA ILE A 73 4.16 -19.16 13.75
C ILE A 73 3.10 -18.69 12.74
N VAL A 74 3.52 -18.38 11.52
CA VAL A 74 2.64 -17.87 10.45
C VAL A 74 1.74 -18.98 9.90
N GLU A 75 2.29 -20.17 9.68
CA GLU A 75 1.49 -21.33 9.24
C GLU A 75 0.42 -21.71 10.27
N ALA A 76 0.75 -21.70 11.56
CA ALA A 76 -0.19 -22.00 12.63
C ALA A 76 -1.29 -20.93 12.72
N ALA A 77 -0.93 -19.65 12.55
CA ALA A 77 -1.93 -18.57 12.50
C ALA A 77 -2.91 -18.75 11.33
N ALA A 78 -2.41 -19.11 10.15
CA ALA A 78 -3.26 -19.39 8.99
C ALA A 78 -4.14 -20.63 9.19
N GLU A 79 -3.59 -21.70 9.79
CA GLU A 79 -4.36 -22.89 10.14
C GLU A 79 -5.51 -22.58 11.11
N ILE A 80 -5.29 -21.71 12.10
CA ILE A 80 -6.33 -21.35 13.08
C ILE A 80 -7.40 -20.45 12.44
N LEU A 81 -7.01 -19.49 11.61
CA LEU A 81 -7.93 -18.50 11.04
C LEU A 81 -8.69 -19.01 9.81
N PHE A 82 -8.03 -19.78 8.94
CA PHE A 82 -8.60 -20.27 7.67
C PHE A 82 -8.87 -21.77 7.66
N GLY A 83 -8.46 -22.51 8.69
CA GLY A 83 -8.59 -23.98 8.74
C GLY A 83 -7.59 -24.73 7.84
N ASP A 84 -6.72 -24.02 7.11
CA ASP A 84 -5.71 -24.61 6.22
C ASP A 84 -4.34 -23.99 6.49
N PRO A 85 -3.31 -24.77 6.88
CA PRO A 85 -1.94 -24.25 7.03
C PRO A 85 -1.33 -23.75 5.71
N ARG A 86 -1.90 -24.14 4.56
CA ARG A 86 -1.50 -23.68 3.22
C ARG A 86 -2.18 -22.38 2.80
N ALA A 87 -3.00 -21.77 3.66
CA ALA A 87 -3.56 -20.43 3.47
C ALA A 87 -2.53 -19.32 3.75
N VAL A 88 -1.28 -19.54 3.33
CA VAL A 88 -0.17 -18.60 3.37
C VAL A 88 0.48 -18.58 2.00
N ILE A 89 0.66 -17.40 1.44
CA ILE A 89 1.48 -17.23 0.23
C ILE A 89 2.93 -17.21 0.69
N LYS A 90 3.64 -18.33 0.47
CA LYS A 90 5.04 -18.45 0.84
C LYS A 90 5.93 -18.09 -0.35
N VAL A 91 6.80 -17.10 -0.14
CA VAL A 91 7.83 -16.68 -1.08
C VAL A 91 9.18 -17.09 -0.49
N ASP A 92 9.84 -18.05 -1.14
CA ASP A 92 11.20 -18.45 -0.76
C ASP A 92 12.20 -17.45 -1.34
N CYS A 93 12.79 -16.62 -0.48
CA CYS A 93 13.70 -15.57 -0.92
C CYS A 93 15.05 -16.11 -1.41
N ALA A 94 15.37 -17.39 -1.14
CA ALA A 94 16.56 -18.03 -1.69
C ALA A 94 16.49 -18.19 -3.22
N GLU A 95 15.28 -18.18 -3.81
CA GLU A 95 15.07 -18.18 -5.27
C GLU A 95 15.18 -16.80 -5.92
N PHE A 96 15.43 -15.74 -5.13
CA PHE A 96 15.51 -14.34 -5.58
C PHE A 96 16.88 -13.72 -5.32
N GLN A 97 17.95 -14.52 -5.51
CA GLN A 97 19.33 -14.08 -5.35
C GLN A 97 19.77 -13.12 -6.45
N HIS A 98 19.12 -13.15 -7.61
CA HIS A 98 19.44 -12.29 -8.75
C HIS A 98 18.30 -11.31 -9.06
N SER A 99 18.64 -10.09 -9.44
CA SER A 99 17.66 -9.01 -9.65
C SER A 99 16.62 -9.28 -10.74
N HIS A 100 16.90 -10.16 -11.70
CA HIS A 100 15.96 -10.51 -12.78
C HIS A 100 14.89 -11.52 -12.33
N GLU A 101 15.10 -12.21 -11.21
CA GLU A 101 14.15 -13.20 -10.66
C GLU A 101 12.93 -12.54 -10.02
N ILE A 102 13.04 -11.25 -9.66
CA ILE A 102 11.94 -10.43 -9.12
C ILE A 102 10.75 -10.37 -10.08
N ALA A 103 10.98 -10.51 -11.38
CA ALA A 103 9.92 -10.58 -12.37
C ALA A 103 8.98 -11.78 -12.15
N LYS A 104 9.40 -12.84 -11.45
CA LYS A 104 8.51 -13.95 -11.03
C LYS A 104 7.55 -13.54 -9.91
N LEU A 105 7.95 -12.56 -9.08
CA LEU A 105 7.16 -12.10 -7.94
C LEU A 105 6.07 -11.10 -8.38
N ILE A 106 6.46 -10.09 -9.16
CA ILE A 106 5.60 -8.95 -9.55
C ILE A 106 5.05 -9.11 -10.97
N GLY A 107 5.66 -9.99 -11.78
CA GLY A 107 5.43 -10.08 -13.21
C GLY A 107 6.52 -9.36 -14.02
N SER A 108 6.80 -9.87 -15.22
CA SER A 108 7.72 -9.18 -16.13
C SER A 108 7.07 -7.90 -16.68
N PRO A 109 7.82 -6.80 -16.89
CA PRO A 109 7.28 -5.60 -17.52
C PRO A 109 6.79 -5.87 -18.95
N PRO A 110 5.76 -5.16 -19.45
CA PRO A 110 5.23 -5.34 -20.80
C PRO A 110 6.33 -5.12 -21.85
N GLY A 111 6.62 -6.18 -22.63
CA GLY A 111 7.65 -6.19 -23.66
C GLY A 111 8.86 -7.10 -23.39
N TYR A 112 8.98 -7.70 -22.20
CA TYR A 112 10.02 -8.69 -21.90
C TYR A 112 9.57 -10.12 -22.21
N LEU A 113 10.50 -10.96 -22.69
CA LEU A 113 10.27 -12.40 -22.84
C LEU A 113 9.79 -12.96 -21.49
N GLY A 114 8.65 -13.65 -21.52
CA GLY A 114 8.04 -14.23 -20.32
C GLY A 114 6.87 -13.45 -19.72
N HIS A 115 6.53 -12.21 -20.13
CA HIS A 115 5.37 -11.48 -19.59
C HIS A 115 4.04 -12.26 -19.62
N ARG A 116 3.85 -13.18 -20.56
CA ARG A 116 2.65 -14.02 -20.65
C ARG A 116 2.81 -15.40 -19.99
N GLU A 117 4.02 -15.77 -19.62
CA GLU A 117 4.38 -17.11 -19.13
C GLU A 117 4.75 -17.10 -17.64
N THR A 118 5.27 -16.00 -17.10
CA THR A 118 5.49 -15.82 -15.66
C THR A 118 4.20 -15.34 -15.00
N HIS A 119 3.48 -16.28 -14.40
CA HIS A 119 2.41 -15.95 -13.46
C HIS A 119 3.03 -15.29 -12.22
N PRO A 120 2.67 -14.04 -11.89
CA PRO A 120 3.16 -13.39 -10.68
C PRO A 120 2.69 -14.16 -9.45
N LEU A 121 3.58 -14.36 -8.47
CA LEU A 121 3.26 -14.99 -7.18
C LEU A 121 2.43 -14.10 -6.24
N ILE A 122 2.34 -12.80 -6.56
CA ILE A 122 1.54 -11.84 -5.79
C ILE A 122 0.52 -11.23 -6.76
N THR A 123 -0.59 -11.95 -6.93
CA THR A 123 -1.75 -11.44 -7.66
C THR A 123 -2.91 -11.16 -6.71
N GLN A 124 -3.82 -10.27 -7.12
CA GLN A 124 -5.05 -10.01 -6.36
C GLN A 124 -5.91 -11.26 -6.22
N GLU A 125 -5.86 -12.17 -7.22
CA GLU A 125 -6.55 -13.45 -7.19
C GLU A 125 -5.97 -14.40 -6.14
N GLU A 126 -4.64 -14.52 -6.05
CA GLU A 126 -3.99 -15.35 -5.05
C GLU A 126 -4.13 -14.79 -3.63
N LEU A 127 -4.00 -13.47 -3.46
CA LEU A 127 -4.25 -12.79 -2.18
C LEU A 127 -5.69 -12.98 -1.72
N GLY A 128 -6.64 -12.90 -2.65
CA GLY A 128 -8.07 -13.06 -2.37
C GLY A 128 -8.55 -14.51 -2.25
N LYS A 129 -7.70 -15.50 -2.55
CA LYS A 129 -8.10 -16.91 -2.69
C LYS A 129 -8.75 -17.48 -1.42
N TYR A 130 -8.28 -17.07 -0.26
CA TYR A 130 -8.76 -17.54 1.05
C TYR A 130 -9.61 -16.49 1.79
N HIS A 131 -9.98 -15.39 1.13
CA HIS A 131 -10.87 -14.40 1.73
C HIS A 131 -12.25 -14.99 1.95
N THR A 132 -12.77 -14.82 3.16
CA THR A 132 -14.18 -15.12 3.49
C THR A 132 -14.94 -13.81 3.71
N GLU A 133 -16.27 -13.88 3.80
CA GLU A 133 -17.09 -12.68 4.08
C GLU A 133 -16.73 -12.03 5.43
N GLN A 134 -16.24 -12.85 6.37
CA GLN A 134 -15.87 -12.45 7.72
C GLN A 134 -14.38 -12.10 7.84
N LEU A 135 -13.49 -12.79 7.11
CA LEU A 135 -12.04 -12.61 7.19
C LEU A 135 -11.46 -12.24 5.82
N LYS A 136 -11.26 -10.94 5.60
CA LYS A 136 -10.56 -10.39 4.43
C LYS A 136 -9.09 -10.14 4.76
N LEU A 137 -8.41 -11.21 5.14
CA LEU A 137 -6.99 -11.21 5.47
C LEU A 137 -6.22 -12.15 4.55
N SER A 138 -4.97 -11.81 4.28
CA SER A 138 -4.05 -12.64 3.52
C SER A 138 -2.70 -12.67 4.25
N PHE A 139 -2.14 -13.87 4.45
CA PHE A 139 -0.78 -14.01 4.96
C PHE A 139 0.21 -14.12 3.80
N LEU A 140 1.17 -13.20 3.76
CA LEU A 140 2.31 -13.23 2.83
C LEU A 140 3.59 -13.43 3.65
N LEU A 141 4.29 -14.54 3.42
CA LEU A 141 5.50 -14.92 4.14
C LEU A 141 6.71 -14.91 3.21
N PHE A 142 7.70 -14.09 3.56
CA PHE A 142 9.03 -14.10 2.94
C PHE A 142 9.97 -14.96 3.79
N ASP A 143 10.29 -16.15 3.30
CA ASP A 143 11.19 -17.11 3.98
C ASP A 143 12.64 -16.85 3.56
N GLU A 144 13.60 -17.08 4.46
CA GLU A 144 15.05 -16.88 4.22
C GLU A 144 15.42 -15.52 3.59
N ILE A 145 14.77 -14.44 4.05
CA ILE A 145 14.94 -13.08 3.50
C ILE A 145 16.40 -12.60 3.48
N GLU A 146 17.26 -13.11 4.35
CA GLU A 146 18.70 -12.81 4.37
C GLU A 146 19.44 -13.24 3.11
N LYS A 147 18.89 -14.20 2.34
CA LYS A 147 19.47 -14.68 1.08
C LYS A 147 18.99 -13.89 -0.14
N ALA A 148 18.04 -12.98 0.04
CA ALA A 148 17.46 -12.20 -1.04
C ALA A 148 18.44 -11.20 -1.66
N SER A 149 18.26 -10.90 -2.95
CA SER A 149 18.95 -9.81 -3.63
C SER A 149 18.60 -8.42 -3.06
N ASP A 150 19.51 -7.46 -3.23
CA ASP A 150 19.29 -6.05 -2.85
C ASP A 150 18.01 -5.45 -3.46
N ALA A 151 17.61 -5.92 -4.64
CA ALA A 151 16.43 -5.43 -5.33
C ALA A 151 15.13 -5.92 -4.67
N LEU A 152 15.07 -7.13 -4.10
CA LEU A 152 13.94 -7.57 -3.28
C LEU A 152 13.87 -6.77 -1.97
N TRP A 153 15.04 -6.53 -1.35
CA TRP A 153 15.14 -5.64 -0.19
C TRP A 153 14.70 -4.20 -0.48
N GLN A 154 14.87 -3.71 -1.70
CA GLN A 154 14.35 -2.39 -2.10
C GLN A 154 12.82 -2.37 -2.15
N LEU A 155 12.20 -3.41 -2.72
CA LEU A 155 10.74 -3.54 -2.77
C LEU A 155 10.13 -3.59 -1.36
N LEU A 156 10.69 -4.41 -0.48
CA LEU A 156 10.22 -4.52 0.91
C LEU A 156 10.49 -3.23 1.71
N ARG A 157 11.59 -2.53 1.42
CA ARG A 157 11.87 -1.21 2.02
C ARG A 157 10.87 -0.16 1.59
N GLN A 158 10.42 -0.12 0.34
CA GLN A 158 9.46 0.92 -0.10
C GLN A 158 8.19 0.92 0.77
N VAL A 159 7.63 -0.26 1.05
CA VAL A 159 6.46 -0.41 1.93
C VAL A 159 6.75 0.08 3.35
N GLN A 160 7.94 -0.20 3.88
CA GLN A 160 8.36 0.27 5.21
C GLN A 160 8.70 1.77 5.23
N LEU A 161 9.19 2.32 4.12
CA LEU A 161 9.58 3.72 4.01
C LEU A 161 8.36 4.64 4.03
N GLU A 162 7.24 4.22 3.44
CA GLU A 162 5.95 4.91 3.63
C GLU A 162 5.55 4.99 5.10
N GLN A 163 5.73 3.89 5.86
CA GLN A 163 5.43 3.87 7.29
C GLN A 163 6.34 4.82 8.07
N ILE A 164 7.63 4.85 7.72
CA ILE A 164 8.61 5.75 8.34
C ILE A 164 8.25 7.22 8.01
N LEU A 165 7.88 7.52 6.76
CA LEU A 165 7.46 8.86 6.35
C LEU A 165 6.26 9.32 7.19
N GLU A 166 5.25 8.48 7.39
CA GLU A 166 4.09 8.85 8.22
C GLU A 166 4.42 9.07 9.69
N ILE A 167 5.30 8.24 10.25
CA ILE A 167 5.75 8.42 11.63
C ILE A 167 6.44 9.78 11.78
N GLU A 168 7.31 10.15 10.85
CA GLU A 168 7.99 11.45 10.85
C GLU A 168 7.00 12.61 10.63
N LEU A 169 6.05 12.50 9.70
CA LEU A 169 4.99 13.50 9.49
C LEU A 169 4.13 13.68 10.74
N SER A 170 3.77 12.58 11.41
CA SER A 170 3.02 12.60 12.67
C SER A 170 3.81 13.27 13.79
N MET A 171 5.13 13.05 13.85
CA MET A 171 6.00 13.75 14.79
C MET A 171 6.07 15.25 14.49
N VAL A 172 6.15 15.66 13.22
CA VAL A 172 6.10 17.08 12.83
C VAL A 172 4.77 17.69 13.23
N GLN A 173 3.65 17.01 12.99
CA GLN A 173 2.32 17.49 13.39
C GLN A 173 2.19 17.67 14.90
N ARG A 174 2.70 16.72 15.71
CA ARG A 174 2.74 16.89 17.17
C ARG A 174 3.55 18.11 17.59
N ARG A 175 4.74 18.33 17.02
CA ARG A 175 5.57 19.50 17.31
C ARG A 175 4.89 20.82 16.96
N VAL A 176 4.15 20.85 15.85
CA VAL A 176 3.36 22.01 15.43
C VAL A 176 2.27 22.28 16.46
N LEU A 177 1.50 21.26 16.87
CA LEU A 177 0.44 21.37 17.89
C LEU A 177 0.96 21.78 19.29
N ASP A 178 2.15 21.31 19.69
CA ASP A 178 2.78 21.67 20.96
C ASP A 178 3.27 23.14 20.97
N THR A 179 3.44 23.75 19.79
CA THR A 179 3.84 25.15 19.67
C THR A 179 2.65 26.07 19.92
N ALA A 180 2.77 26.99 20.87
CA ALA A 180 1.68 27.89 21.29
C ALA A 180 1.06 28.74 20.16
N LYS A 181 1.76 28.92 19.03
CA LYS A 181 1.28 29.65 17.84
C LYS A 181 0.79 28.72 16.70
N GLY A 182 1.02 27.41 16.80
CA GLY A 182 0.92 26.45 15.69
C GLY A 182 -0.17 25.39 15.89
N GLN A 183 -1.34 25.72 16.43
CA GLN A 183 -2.43 24.75 16.53
C GLN A 183 -3.20 24.62 15.20
N PHE A 184 -2.50 24.31 14.11
CA PHE A 184 -3.10 24.03 12.80
C PHE A 184 -2.82 22.58 12.41
N LEU A 185 -3.67 22.03 11.54
CA LEU A 185 -3.51 20.67 11.01
C LEU A 185 -3.03 20.76 9.57
N PHE A 186 -2.22 19.79 9.14
CA PHE A 186 -1.87 19.67 7.74
C PHE A 186 -2.19 18.26 7.23
N ARG A 187 -2.62 18.18 5.97
CA ARG A 187 -2.85 16.95 5.22
C ARG A 187 -1.89 16.94 4.05
N VAL A 188 -1.22 15.80 3.85
CA VAL A 188 -0.31 15.58 2.72
C VAL A 188 -1.01 14.69 1.69
N THR A 189 -1.12 15.14 0.44
CA THR A 189 -1.71 14.37 -0.65
C THR A 189 -0.84 13.17 -1.03
N PRO A 190 -1.39 12.12 -1.69
CA PRO A 190 -0.59 10.99 -2.17
C PRO A 190 0.57 11.41 -3.08
N ALA A 191 0.35 12.37 -3.98
CA ALA A 191 1.39 12.87 -4.89
C ALA A 191 2.58 13.51 -4.13
N ALA A 192 2.30 14.29 -3.09
CA ALA A 192 3.34 14.87 -2.24
C ALA A 192 4.10 13.80 -1.43
N ARG A 193 3.43 12.72 -0.99
CA ARG A 193 4.10 11.59 -0.31
C ARG A 193 5.07 10.87 -1.24
N ASP A 194 4.64 10.57 -2.46
CA ASP A 194 5.49 9.91 -3.47
C ASP A 194 6.72 10.75 -3.80
N PHE A 195 6.56 12.08 -3.88
CA PHE A 195 7.68 13.00 -4.06
C PHE A 195 8.69 12.94 -2.90
N LEU A 196 8.21 13.03 -1.65
CA LEU A 196 9.06 12.97 -0.45
C LEU A 196 9.83 11.65 -0.35
N LEU A 197 9.20 10.54 -0.76
CA LEU A 197 9.87 9.25 -0.84
C LEU A 197 10.96 9.26 -1.90
N ARG A 198 10.67 9.72 -3.13
CA ARG A 198 11.66 9.78 -4.21
C ARG A 198 12.89 10.62 -3.85
N GLU A 199 12.70 11.76 -3.19
CA GLU A 199 13.83 12.62 -2.79
C GLU A 199 14.52 12.15 -1.50
N GLY A 200 13.76 11.55 -0.58
CA GLY A 200 14.24 11.09 0.72
C GLY A 200 14.92 9.73 0.73
N THR A 201 14.84 8.96 -0.37
CA THR A 201 15.44 7.63 -0.47
C THR A 201 16.73 7.65 -1.28
N ASP A 202 17.85 7.38 -0.63
CA ASP A 202 19.13 7.12 -1.31
C ASP A 202 19.54 5.65 -1.12
N LEU A 203 20.03 5.04 -2.20
CA LEU A 203 20.30 3.60 -2.35
C LEU A 203 21.28 3.09 -1.28
N LYS A 204 22.23 3.94 -0.84
CA LYS A 204 23.30 3.61 0.10
C LYS A 204 23.02 4.00 1.56
N TYR A 205 22.23 5.04 1.81
CA TYR A 205 22.08 5.62 3.14
C TYR A 205 20.67 5.45 3.75
N GLY A 206 19.72 4.89 2.98
CA GLY A 206 18.37 4.59 3.44
C GLY A 206 17.59 5.84 3.84
N ALA A 207 16.64 5.71 4.78
CA ALA A 207 15.75 6.78 5.24
C ALA A 207 16.44 7.95 5.97
N ARG A 208 17.78 7.95 6.11
CA ARG A 208 18.52 9.06 6.73
C ARG A 208 18.32 10.37 5.98
N HIS A 209 18.15 10.30 4.66
CA HIS A 209 17.87 11.47 3.83
C HIS A 209 16.39 11.90 3.90
N LEU A 210 15.48 10.98 4.22
CA LEU A 210 14.05 11.25 4.34
C LEU A 210 13.77 12.32 5.40
N LYS A 211 14.41 12.22 6.57
CA LYS A 211 14.27 13.24 7.61
C LYS A 211 14.73 14.63 7.14
N ARG A 212 15.84 14.69 6.40
CA ARG A 212 16.35 15.94 5.82
C ARG A 212 15.42 16.48 4.73
N ALA A 213 14.84 15.62 3.91
CA ALA A 213 13.87 16.00 2.89
C ALA A 213 12.61 16.57 3.53
N ILE A 214 12.07 15.93 4.58
CA ILE A 214 10.92 16.43 5.35
C ILE A 214 11.27 17.78 6.02
N GLU A 215 12.44 17.90 6.63
CA GLU A 215 12.90 19.16 7.21
C GLU A 215 12.97 20.28 6.15
N ARG A 216 13.52 19.96 4.98
CA ARG A 216 13.72 20.90 3.88
C ARG A 216 12.40 21.38 3.27
N HIS A 217 11.50 20.44 2.98
CA HIS A 217 10.34 20.65 2.12
C HIS A 217 9.04 20.82 2.86
N ILE A 218 8.97 20.40 4.13
CA ILE A 218 7.78 20.59 4.97
C ILE A 218 8.10 21.50 6.13
N VAL A 219 9.11 21.19 6.94
CA VAL A 219 9.33 21.93 8.20
C VAL A 219 9.72 23.39 7.94
N TYR A 220 10.68 23.67 7.05
CA TYR A 220 11.06 25.07 6.78
C TYR A 220 9.93 25.88 6.12
N PRO A 221 9.21 25.38 5.09
CA PRO A 221 8.07 26.10 4.54
C PRO A 221 6.98 26.38 5.57
N LEU A 222 6.62 25.39 6.40
CA LEU A 222 5.64 25.58 7.48
C LEU A 222 6.13 26.61 8.52
N ALA A 223 7.41 26.58 8.89
CA ALA A 223 7.99 27.57 9.80
C ALA A 223 7.95 28.99 9.20
N ASN A 224 8.21 29.14 7.89
CA ASN A 224 8.12 30.42 7.20
C ASN A 224 6.68 30.94 7.10
N LEU A 225 5.72 30.06 6.80
CA LEU A 225 4.29 30.40 6.75
C LEU A 225 3.77 30.82 8.14
N LEU A 226 4.22 30.16 9.21
CA LEU A 226 3.94 30.55 10.58
C LEU A 226 4.60 31.89 10.96
N ALA A 227 5.87 32.10 10.58
CA ALA A 227 6.60 33.33 10.87
C ALA A 227 6.01 34.55 10.15
N THR A 228 5.50 34.35 8.93
CA THR A 228 4.84 35.40 8.13
C THR A 228 3.35 35.59 8.49
N SER A 229 2.84 34.85 9.49
CA SER A 229 1.43 34.91 9.95
C SER A 229 0.40 34.65 8.85
N GLN A 230 0.76 33.84 7.84
CA GLN A 230 -0.16 33.42 6.78
C GLN A 230 -1.12 32.31 7.24
N VAL A 231 -0.67 31.52 8.22
CA VAL A 231 -1.48 30.49 8.89
C VAL A 231 -1.88 30.93 10.28
N HIS A 232 -3.14 30.69 10.60
CA HIS A 232 -3.79 31.01 11.85
C HIS A 232 -4.19 29.73 12.60
N LEU A 233 -4.60 29.92 13.86
CA LEU A 233 -5.03 28.85 14.75
C LEU A 233 -6.27 28.14 14.18
N GLY A 234 -6.25 26.81 14.08
CA GLY A 234 -7.37 26.00 13.58
C GLY A 234 -7.50 25.90 12.05
N ASP A 235 -6.49 26.38 11.31
CA ASP A 235 -6.45 26.22 9.86
C ASP A 235 -6.12 24.76 9.46
N LEU A 236 -6.65 24.34 8.30
CA LEU A 236 -6.26 23.10 7.64
C LEU A 236 -5.44 23.41 6.39
N LEU A 237 -4.18 22.99 6.39
CA LEU A 237 -3.29 23.10 5.23
C LEU A 237 -3.32 21.81 4.42
N CYS A 238 -3.53 21.92 3.11
CA CYS A 238 -3.31 20.84 2.17
C CYS A 238 -1.94 21.05 1.51
N ILE A 239 -1.08 20.05 1.61
CA ILE A 239 0.23 20.03 0.95
C ILE A 239 0.08 19.12 -0.27
N ASP A 240 0.06 19.75 -1.45
CA ASP A 240 -0.01 19.04 -2.73
C ASP A 240 1.28 19.21 -3.54
N TRP A 241 1.50 18.31 -4.49
CA TRP A 241 2.64 18.35 -5.39
C TRP A 241 2.20 18.81 -6.78
N ASP A 242 2.68 19.98 -7.21
CA ASP A 242 2.47 20.44 -8.59
C ASP A 242 3.60 19.92 -9.49
N GLU A 243 3.25 18.99 -10.38
CA GLU A 243 4.18 18.41 -11.37
C GLU A 243 4.75 19.45 -12.34
N ARG A 244 4.10 20.60 -12.53
CA ARG A 244 4.53 21.63 -13.48
C ARG A 244 5.62 22.54 -12.92
N GLU A 245 5.54 22.87 -11.63
CA GLU A 245 6.49 23.77 -10.98
C GLU A 245 7.58 23.02 -10.18
N GLN A 246 7.47 21.70 -10.03
CA GLN A 246 8.34 20.88 -9.18
C GLN A 246 8.45 21.42 -7.75
N LYS A 247 7.34 21.88 -7.19
CA LYS A 247 7.27 22.44 -5.84
C LYS A 247 6.04 21.93 -5.11
N LEU A 248 6.17 21.86 -3.78
CA LEU A 248 5.03 21.63 -2.91
C LEU A 248 4.21 22.93 -2.80
N VAL A 249 2.93 22.83 -3.16
CA VAL A 249 1.97 23.92 -3.01
C VAL A 249 1.27 23.73 -1.67
N PHE A 250 1.10 24.84 -0.96
CA PHE A 250 0.47 24.88 0.36
C PHE A 250 -0.83 25.64 0.23
N ASP A 251 -1.94 24.91 0.14
CA ASP A 251 -3.27 25.49 0.02
C ASP A 251 -3.99 25.47 1.36
N LYS A 252 -4.72 26.54 1.66
CA LYS A 252 -5.54 26.67 2.87
C LYS A 252 -6.95 26.17 2.55
N GLU A 253 -7.32 24.99 3.05
CA GLU A 253 -8.63 24.37 2.78
C GLU A 253 -9.74 24.83 3.75
N GLY A 254 -9.44 25.68 4.74
CA GLY A 254 -10.47 26.36 5.52
C GLY A 254 -9.97 27.14 6.72
N GLU A 255 -10.58 28.31 6.97
CA GLU A 255 -10.50 29.04 8.23
C GLU A 255 -11.51 28.47 9.22
N GLY A 256 -11.04 27.98 10.37
CA GLY A 256 -11.91 27.70 11.51
C GLY A 256 -12.70 26.39 11.46
N ALA A 257 -12.09 25.29 11.01
CA ALA A 257 -12.67 23.96 11.21
C ALA A 257 -12.37 23.47 12.64
N VAL A 258 -13.23 23.88 13.59
CA VAL A 258 -13.46 23.07 14.80
C VAL A 258 -13.78 21.65 14.34
N LEU A 259 -12.99 20.68 14.79
CA LEU A 259 -13.24 19.26 14.57
C LEU A 259 -14.70 18.91 14.91
N PRO A 260 -15.42 18.29 13.96
CA PRO A 260 -15.94 16.96 14.24
C PRO A 260 -15.21 15.96 13.35
N ILE A 261 -14.71 14.90 13.98
CA ILE A 261 -14.20 13.73 13.27
C ILE A 261 -15.38 13.14 12.49
N ALA A 262 -15.38 13.34 11.18
CA ALA A 262 -16.21 12.60 10.23
C ALA A 262 -15.28 11.94 9.20
N PRO A 263 -15.43 10.64 8.92
CA PRO A 263 -14.57 9.91 8.00
C PRO A 263 -14.78 10.35 6.53
N PRO A 264 -13.80 10.14 5.64
CA PRO A 264 -13.89 10.56 4.25
C PRO A 264 -14.76 9.56 3.48
N ALA A 265 -16.01 9.94 3.22
CA ALA A 265 -16.87 9.25 2.26
C ALA A 265 -17.83 10.24 1.60
N ALA A 266 -17.34 11.07 0.68
CA ALA A 266 -18.14 11.74 -0.34
C ALA A 266 -17.24 12.49 -1.36
N ALA A 267 -16.47 11.75 -2.15
CA ALA A 267 -15.86 12.28 -3.37
C ALA A 267 -16.08 11.28 -4.52
N ALA A 268 -17.34 10.94 -4.78
CA ALA A 268 -17.77 10.19 -5.97
C ALA A 268 -19.29 10.33 -6.17
N ALA A 269 -19.76 11.54 -6.52
CA ALA A 269 -21.06 11.74 -7.18
C ALA A 269 -21.23 13.20 -7.63
N ALA A 270 -20.42 13.66 -8.58
CA ALA A 270 -20.77 14.83 -9.40
C ALA A 270 -21.49 14.33 -10.66
N GLY A 271 -22.74 13.88 -10.48
CA GLY A 271 -23.67 13.62 -11.56
C GLY A 271 -24.19 14.92 -12.12
N ALA A 272 -24.04 15.08 -13.44
CA ALA A 272 -24.47 16.23 -14.22
C ALA A 272 -25.94 16.63 -13.96
N GLN A 273 -26.15 17.93 -13.84
CA GLN A 273 -27.44 18.57 -13.60
C GLN A 273 -28.39 18.39 -14.79
N SER A 274 -29.63 18.01 -14.46
CA SER A 274 -30.79 18.07 -15.34
C SER A 274 -31.29 19.51 -15.47
N ALA A 275 -31.31 20.03 -16.70
CA ALA A 275 -32.06 21.21 -17.07
C ALA A 275 -33.43 20.79 -17.66
N LYS A 276 -34.51 21.28 -17.05
CA LYS A 276 -35.88 21.19 -17.58
C LYS A 276 -36.01 22.07 -18.83
N ALA A 277 -36.49 21.49 -19.93
CA ALA A 277 -37.27 22.20 -20.93
C ALA A 277 -38.47 21.32 -21.35
N THR A 278 -39.64 21.93 -21.23
CA THR A 278 -40.99 21.42 -21.47
C THR A 278 -41.32 21.22 -22.95
N GLY A 279 -42.09 20.17 -23.27
CA GLY A 279 -43.14 20.19 -24.30
C GLY A 279 -43.04 19.16 -25.43
N GLY A 280 -44.08 18.31 -25.56
CA GLY A 280 -44.43 17.61 -26.81
C GLY A 280 -44.52 16.08 -26.71
N LYS A 281 -45.70 15.52 -26.97
CA LYS A 281 -46.10 14.10 -26.83
C LYS A 281 -46.18 13.43 -28.25
N PRO A 282 -46.60 12.15 -28.43
CA PRO A 282 -45.77 10.96 -28.68
C PRO A 282 -46.02 10.25 -30.05
N ALA A 283 -45.15 9.30 -30.45
CA ALA A 283 -45.43 8.23 -31.43
C ALA A 283 -44.37 7.12 -31.28
N GLU A 284 -44.71 5.92 -30.78
CA GLU A 284 -45.10 4.70 -31.53
C GLU A 284 -43.87 3.86 -31.98
N ALA A 285 -43.86 2.59 -31.55
CA ALA A 285 -42.92 1.52 -31.93
C ALA A 285 -43.64 0.53 -32.87
N PRO A 286 -43.07 -0.60 -33.35
CA PRO A 286 -41.69 -1.08 -33.62
C PRO A 286 -41.63 -1.53 -35.14
N PRO A 287 -40.91 -2.57 -35.68
CA PRO A 287 -39.97 -3.56 -35.12
C PRO A 287 -38.72 -3.94 -35.98
N ALA A 288 -37.86 -4.77 -35.35
CA ALA A 288 -37.04 -5.91 -35.84
C ALA A 288 -36.33 -5.88 -37.22
N VAL A 289 -35.10 -6.42 -37.28
CA VAL A 289 -34.70 -7.61 -38.10
C VAL A 289 -33.16 -7.84 -38.10
N ALA A 290 -32.82 -9.09 -37.77
CA ALA A 290 -31.73 -9.97 -38.23
C ALA A 290 -30.23 -9.72 -37.96
N ALA A 291 -29.67 -10.78 -37.39
CA ALA A 291 -28.29 -11.26 -37.41
C ALA A 291 -27.69 -11.49 -38.81
N ARG A 292 -26.36 -11.41 -38.90
CA ARG A 292 -25.54 -12.36 -39.69
C ARG A 292 -24.05 -12.32 -39.30
N GLU A 293 -23.49 -13.52 -39.19
CA GLU A 293 -22.10 -13.86 -38.85
C GLU A 293 -21.11 -13.72 -40.03
N ALA A 294 -19.83 -13.56 -39.64
CA ALA A 294 -18.60 -14.18 -40.14
C ALA A 294 -18.10 -13.99 -41.59
N LYS A 295 -16.90 -13.38 -41.71
CA LYS A 295 -15.72 -13.98 -42.40
C LYS A 295 -14.39 -13.24 -42.11
N ALA A 296 -13.52 -13.94 -41.37
CA ALA A 296 -12.05 -14.19 -41.50
C ALA A 296 -11.05 -13.16 -42.11
N PRO A 297 -9.74 -13.27 -41.75
CA PRO A 297 -8.85 -12.15 -41.46
C PRO A 297 -7.83 -11.81 -42.56
N ILE A 298 -7.28 -10.60 -42.49
CA ILE A 298 -6.24 -10.08 -43.39
C ILE A 298 -4.85 -10.51 -42.88
N THR A 299 -4.17 -11.31 -43.69
CA THR A 299 -2.75 -11.69 -43.58
C THR A 299 -1.84 -10.55 -44.03
N VAL A 300 -0.83 -10.22 -43.21
CA VAL A 300 0.28 -9.31 -43.56
C VAL A 300 1.46 -10.15 -44.09
N PRO A 301 2.08 -9.82 -45.23
CA PRO A 301 3.18 -10.60 -45.78
C PRO A 301 4.52 -10.25 -45.13
N LEU A 302 5.23 -11.30 -44.72
CA LEU A 302 6.59 -11.33 -44.20
C LEU A 302 7.61 -11.15 -45.36
N ALA A 303 8.52 -10.19 -45.24
CA ALA A 303 9.61 -9.98 -46.20
C ALA A 303 10.72 -11.04 -46.05
N PRO A 304 11.36 -11.50 -47.14
CA PRO A 304 12.34 -12.59 -47.09
C PRO A 304 13.77 -12.14 -46.73
N LEU A 305 14.43 -12.96 -45.90
CA LEU A 305 15.88 -12.94 -45.64
C LEU A 305 16.66 -13.45 -46.87
N PRO A 306 17.82 -12.85 -47.23
CA PRO A 306 18.70 -13.42 -48.25
C PRO A 306 19.61 -14.53 -47.69
N ALA A 307 19.67 -15.64 -48.42
CA ALA A 307 20.56 -16.79 -48.18
C ALA A 307 21.96 -16.57 -48.82
N PRO A 308 22.99 -17.36 -48.43
CA PRO A 308 24.40 -17.05 -48.68
C PRO A 308 24.92 -17.61 -50.00
N SER A 309 25.86 -16.91 -50.64
CA SER A 309 26.66 -17.49 -51.73
C SER A 309 28.12 -17.06 -51.62
N GLY A 310 29.00 -17.99 -51.23
CA GLY A 310 30.44 -17.83 -51.39
C GLY A 310 30.88 -18.15 -52.82
N ARG A 311 32.00 -17.54 -53.26
CA ARG A 311 32.94 -18.13 -54.24
C ARG A 311 34.33 -17.49 -54.17
N ARG A 312 35.26 -18.34 -53.76
CA ARG A 312 36.73 -18.48 -53.93
C ARG A 312 37.56 -17.54 -54.84
N LYS A 313 38.81 -17.35 -54.37
CA LYS A 313 40.14 -17.32 -55.07
C LYS A 313 40.42 -16.08 -55.97
N ASN A 314 41.58 -15.40 -55.95
CA ASN A 314 42.99 -15.84 -56.00
C ASN A 314 43.95 -14.64 -55.70
N GLU A 315 45.07 -14.85 -54.99
CA GLU A 315 46.49 -14.70 -55.46
C GLU A 315 46.93 -13.33 -55.99
N SER A 316 47.75 -12.61 -55.19
CA SER A 316 49.15 -12.22 -55.47
C SER A 316 49.77 -11.61 -54.20
#